data_AF-A0A1V1NX13-F1
#
_entry.id   AF-A0A1V1NX13-F1
#
_cell.length_a   1.000
_cell.length_b   1.000
_cell.length_c   1.000
_cell.angle_alpha   90.00
_cell.angle_beta   90.00
_cell.angle_gamma   90.00
#
_symmetry.space_group_name_H-M   'P 1'
#
loop_
_entity.id
_entity.type
_entity.pdbx_description
1 polymer ?
#
loop_
_entity_poly.entity_id
_entity_poly.type
_entity_poly.pdbx_seq_one_letter_code
_entity_poly.pdbx_strand_id
1 'polypeptide(L)'
;MAGNLSDPVTVSAEFEPPEIEFTKSSSDWNENDNTVRLELELSHAIDQDVSVSFRNTYDIPTQYDVAIKDMDFKLPDFNSATIVAGDVNGFINITLMDDSSYELKEVIHIKL
;
A
#
# COMPACT_ATOMS: atom_id res chain seq x y z
N MET A 1 -49.22 33.64 23.44
CA MET A 1 -48.98 32.36 22.76
C MET A 1 -47.60 32.48 22.13
N ALA A 2 -46.56 32.05 22.86
CA ALA A 2 -45.18 32.17 22.40
C ALA A 2 -44.89 31.02 21.43
N GLY A 3 -44.57 31.35 20.18
CA GLY A 3 -44.15 30.37 19.19
C GLY A 3 -42.74 29.91 19.52
N ASN A 4 -42.57 28.62 19.77
CA ASN A 4 -41.25 28.00 19.76
C ASN A 4 -40.79 27.95 18.30
N LEU A 5 -39.89 28.85 17.91
CA LEU A 5 -39.09 28.67 16.70
C LEU A 5 -38.00 27.66 17.05
N SER A 6 -38.10 26.45 16.51
CA SER A 6 -36.97 25.53 16.45
C SER A 6 -36.04 26.01 15.36
N ASP A 7 -34.90 26.59 15.72
CA ASP A 7 -33.85 26.90 14.76
C ASP A 7 -33.39 25.60 14.07
N PRO A 8 -33.22 25.58 12.73
CA PRO A 8 -32.68 24.42 12.06
C PRO A 8 -31.21 24.24 12.49
N VAL A 9 -30.89 23.06 13.05
CA VAL A 9 -29.51 22.65 13.29
C VAL A 9 -28.93 22.20 11.95
N THR A 10 -28.02 22.99 11.40
CA THR A 10 -27.23 22.58 10.24
C THR A 10 -26.09 21.68 10.72
N VAL A 11 -26.15 20.38 10.41
CA VAL A 11 -25.02 19.48 10.59
C VAL A 11 -24.22 19.51 9.28
N SER A 12 -23.09 20.20 9.29
CA SER A 12 -22.09 20.04 8.23
C SER A 12 -21.40 18.70 8.44
N ALA A 13 -21.60 17.75 7.53
CA ALA A 13 -20.76 16.56 7.48
C ALA A 13 -19.47 16.96 6.75
N GLU A 14 -18.45 17.35 7.50
CA GLU A 14 -17.09 17.44 6.98
C GLU A 14 -16.63 16.01 6.72
N PHE A 15 -16.58 15.59 5.45
CA PHE A 15 -15.98 14.32 5.06
C PHE A 15 -14.52 14.57 4.72
N GLU A 16 -13.62 14.16 5.60
CA GLU A 16 -12.20 14.07 5.27
C GLU A 16 -11.98 12.79 4.43
N PRO A 17 -11.23 12.86 3.31
CA PRO A 17 -10.85 11.65 2.60
C PRO A 17 -9.99 10.76 3.51
N PRO A 18 -10.07 9.43 3.39
CA PRO A 18 -9.22 8.56 4.21
C PRO A 18 -7.75 8.78 3.83
N GLU A 19 -6.90 8.79 4.85
CA GLU A 19 -5.44 8.72 4.66
C GLU A 19 -5.02 7.27 4.47
N ILE A 20 -3.90 7.03 3.80
CA ILE A 20 -3.36 5.69 3.56
C ILE A 20 -1.88 5.61 3.90
N GLU A 21 -1.50 4.56 4.63
CA GLU A 21 -0.11 4.29 4.99
C GLU A 21 0.23 2.80 4.96
N PHE A 22 1.53 2.49 5.01
CA PHE A 22 2.01 1.14 5.27
C PHE A 22 1.96 0.85 6.77
N THR A 23 1.51 -0.34 7.17
CA THR A 23 1.54 -0.74 8.59
C THR A 23 2.96 -1.03 9.09
N LYS A 24 3.91 -1.23 8.18
CA LYS A 24 5.35 -1.41 8.47
C LYS A 24 6.20 -0.66 7.45
N SER A 25 7.25 -0.01 7.94
CA SER A 25 8.22 0.72 7.11
C SER A 25 9.35 -0.16 6.56
N SER A 26 9.57 -1.35 7.13
CA SER A 26 10.59 -2.30 6.67
C SER A 26 10.27 -3.73 7.11
N SER A 27 10.90 -4.69 6.42
CA SER A 27 10.86 -6.12 6.73
C SER A 27 12.01 -6.85 6.04
N ASP A 28 12.35 -8.04 6.51
CA ASP A 28 13.39 -8.91 5.96
C ASP A 28 12.77 -10.24 5.53
N TRP A 29 13.17 -10.72 4.34
CA TRP A 29 12.62 -11.93 3.71
C TRP A 29 13.73 -12.68 2.99
N ASN A 30 13.54 -13.98 2.80
CA ASN A 30 14.37 -14.80 1.92
C ASN A 30 13.73 -14.85 0.54
N GLU A 31 14.55 -14.92 -0.51
CA GLU A 31 14.06 -15.07 -1.90
C GLU A 31 13.16 -16.31 -2.09
N ASN A 32 13.42 -17.38 -1.32
CA ASN A 32 12.62 -18.60 -1.32
C ASN A 32 11.28 -18.51 -0.55
N ASP A 33 10.97 -17.37 0.06
CA ASP A 33 9.66 -17.12 0.67
C ASP A 33 8.56 -16.94 -0.41
N ASN A 34 8.94 -16.85 -1.70
CA ASN A 34 8.10 -16.70 -2.91
C ASN A 34 7.25 -15.43 -2.98
N THR A 35 6.66 -14.98 -1.88
CA THR A 35 5.77 -13.82 -1.86
C THR A 35 5.89 -13.04 -0.56
N VAL A 36 6.13 -11.74 -0.71
CA VAL A 36 6.08 -10.75 0.37
C VAL A 36 4.76 -10.00 0.29
N ARG A 37 4.11 -9.82 1.43
CA ARG A 37 2.84 -9.10 1.54
C ARG A 37 3.05 -7.82 2.34
N LEU A 38 3.00 -6.68 1.66
CA LEU A 38 2.98 -5.37 2.30
C LEU A 38 1.52 -5.01 2.61
N GLU A 39 1.26 -4.63 3.84
CA GLU A 39 -0.07 -4.26 4.30
C GLU A 39 -0.22 -2.73 4.31
N LEU A 40 -1.35 -2.30 3.76
CA LEU A 40 -1.80 -0.92 3.70
C LEU A 40 -2.97 -0.75 4.68
N GLU A 41 -3.07 0.42 5.29
CA GLU A 41 -4.16 0.77 6.20
C GLU A 41 -4.75 2.13 5.84
N LEU A 42 -6.09 2.18 5.76
CA LEU A 42 -6.87 3.42 5.68
C LEU A 42 -7.14 3.95 7.09
N SER A 43 -7.15 5.27 7.25
CA SER A 43 -7.52 5.92 8.53
C SER A 43 -8.95 5.59 8.99
N HIS A 44 -9.85 5.26 8.05
CA HIS A 44 -11.18 4.74 8.33
C HIS A 44 -11.76 4.02 7.09
N ALA A 45 -12.75 3.16 7.32
CA ALA A 45 -13.47 2.50 6.23
C ALA A 45 -14.28 3.50 5.39
N ILE A 46 -14.46 3.21 4.11
CA ILE A 46 -15.32 3.95 3.19
C ILE A 46 -16.20 3.00 2.37
N ASP A 47 -17.23 3.52 1.70
CA ASP A 47 -18.24 2.73 0.99
C ASP A 47 -17.89 2.38 -0.47
N GLN A 48 -16.65 2.64 -0.88
CA GLN A 48 -16.14 2.45 -2.23
C GLN A 48 -14.78 1.75 -2.20
N ASP A 49 -14.48 0.99 -3.25
CA ASP A 49 -13.15 0.41 -3.42
C ASP A 49 -12.11 1.52 -3.61
N VAL A 50 -10.99 1.42 -2.89
CA VAL A 50 -9.84 2.33 -3.04
C VAL A 50 -8.79 1.63 -3.88
N SER A 51 -8.44 2.25 -5.01
CA SER A 51 -7.29 1.85 -5.82
C SER A 51 -6.06 2.66 -5.38
N VAL A 52 -5.05 1.95 -4.90
CA VAL A 52 -3.83 2.51 -4.35
C VAL A 52 -2.72 2.27 -5.36
N SER A 53 -2.28 3.34 -6.03
CA SER A 53 -1.09 3.27 -6.88
C SER A 53 0.16 3.19 -6.01
N PHE A 54 1.15 2.44 -6.47
CA PHE A 54 2.48 2.42 -5.87
C PHE A 54 3.54 2.30 -6.96
N ARG A 55 4.80 2.47 -6.58
CA ARG A 55 5.94 2.24 -7.47
C ARG A 55 7.16 1.78 -6.69
N ASN A 56 8.00 1.00 -7.36
CA ASN A 56 9.38 0.83 -6.97
C ASN A 56 10.13 2.16 -7.20
N THR A 57 10.96 2.60 -6.27
CA THR A 57 11.72 3.84 -6.43
C THR A 57 13.09 3.65 -7.07
N TYR A 58 13.56 2.41 -7.23
CA TYR A 58 14.83 2.09 -7.88
C TYR A 58 14.65 1.06 -8.98
N ASP A 59 14.63 1.51 -10.24
CA ASP A 59 14.56 0.60 -11.40
C ASP A 59 15.95 0.29 -12.00
N ILE A 60 16.99 0.95 -11.51
CA ILE A 60 18.36 0.82 -12.00
C ILE A 60 19.27 0.68 -10.78
N PRO A 61 20.22 -0.27 -10.76
CA PRO A 61 21.18 -0.42 -9.67
C PRO A 61 22.08 0.82 -9.63
N THR A 62 21.65 1.82 -8.86
CA THR A 62 22.49 2.97 -8.51
C THR A 62 23.38 2.64 -7.30
N GLN A 63 23.13 1.49 -6.65
CA GLN A 63 23.86 0.94 -5.51
C GLN A 63 23.88 -0.60 -5.60
N TYR A 64 24.92 -1.21 -5.02
CA TYR A 64 25.15 -2.66 -5.03
C TYR A 64 24.21 -3.49 -4.13
N ASP A 65 23.27 -2.84 -3.44
CA ASP A 65 22.37 -3.46 -2.45
C ASP A 65 20.89 -3.24 -2.82
N VAL A 66 20.56 -3.19 -4.11
CA VAL A 66 19.19 -2.93 -4.59
C VAL A 66 18.75 -4.05 -5.52
N ALA A 67 17.61 -4.65 -5.19
CA ALA A 67 17.01 -5.70 -5.99
C ALA A 67 16.46 -5.12 -7.30
N ILE A 68 16.59 -5.89 -8.37
CA ILE A 68 16.25 -5.57 -9.74
C ILE A 68 14.88 -6.16 -10.09
N LYS A 69 13.97 -5.29 -10.51
CA LYS A 69 12.65 -5.70 -10.98
C LYS A 69 12.80 -6.63 -12.19
N ASP A 70 11.96 -7.66 -12.22
CA ASP A 70 11.91 -8.71 -13.24
C ASP A 70 13.13 -9.65 -13.26
N MET A 71 14.10 -9.47 -12.38
CA MET A 71 15.18 -10.42 -12.09
C MET A 71 14.98 -11.05 -10.70
N ASP A 72 14.86 -10.22 -9.67
CA ASP A 72 14.85 -10.67 -8.26
C ASP A 72 13.43 -10.62 -7.68
N PHE A 73 12.56 -9.78 -8.26
CA PHE A 73 11.17 -9.68 -7.86
C PHE A 73 10.23 -9.21 -8.97
N LYS A 74 8.93 -9.44 -8.77
CA LYS A 74 7.81 -8.95 -9.60
C LYS A 74 6.80 -8.20 -8.76
N LEU A 75 6.35 -7.07 -9.29
CA LEU A 75 5.22 -6.32 -8.74
C LEU A 75 3.90 -6.78 -9.36
N PRO A 76 2.77 -6.57 -8.67
CA PRO A 76 1.44 -6.73 -9.24
C PRO A 76 1.27 -5.96 -10.55
N ASP A 77 0.41 -6.48 -11.42
CA ASP A 77 0.02 -5.79 -12.65
C ASP A 77 -0.50 -4.38 -12.35
N PHE A 78 -0.17 -3.43 -13.22
CA PHE A 78 -0.55 -2.01 -13.11
C PHE A 78 0.00 -1.26 -11.89
N ASN A 79 0.84 -1.90 -11.05
CA ASN A 79 1.36 -1.35 -9.80
C ASN A 79 0.26 -0.73 -8.91
N SER A 80 -0.85 -1.46 -8.75
CA SER A 80 -1.98 -1.03 -7.92
C SER A 80 -2.43 -2.10 -6.94
N ALA A 81 -2.86 -1.68 -5.75
CA ALA A 81 -3.55 -2.51 -4.77
C ALA A 81 -4.99 -2.02 -4.59
N THR A 82 -5.88 -2.93 -4.20
CA THR A 82 -7.28 -2.59 -3.92
C THR A 82 -7.57 -2.80 -2.45
N ILE A 83 -8.14 -1.79 -1.80
CA ILE A 83 -8.81 -1.91 -0.50
C ILE A 83 -10.30 -1.95 -0.81
N VAL A 84 -10.96 -3.04 -0.45
CA VAL A 84 -12.38 -3.26 -0.79
C VAL A 84 -13.26 -2.33 0.05
N ALA A 85 -14.36 -1.87 -0.51
CA ALA A 85 -15.37 -1.10 0.22
C ALA A 85 -15.73 -1.74 1.57
N GLY A 86 -15.68 -0.95 2.64
CA GLY A 86 -15.94 -1.38 4.01
C GLY A 86 -14.73 -1.92 4.77
N ASP A 87 -13.64 -2.28 4.07
CA ASP A 87 -12.38 -2.67 4.71
C ASP A 87 -11.50 -1.45 5.00
N VAL A 88 -10.59 -1.62 5.97
CA VAL A 88 -9.50 -0.66 6.23
C VAL A 88 -8.15 -1.17 5.77
N ASN A 89 -8.02 -2.46 5.46
CA ASN A 89 -6.75 -3.06 5.08
C ASN A 89 -6.75 -3.53 3.62
N GLY A 90 -5.63 -3.32 2.95
CA GLY A 90 -5.34 -3.94 1.66
C GLY A 90 -3.88 -4.33 1.56
N PHE A 91 -3.52 -4.94 0.43
CA PHE A 91 -2.26 -5.64 0.32
C PHE A 91 -1.59 -5.46 -1.03
N ILE A 92 -0.28 -5.21 -1.01
CA ILE A 92 0.60 -5.34 -2.16
C ILE A 92 1.33 -6.67 -2.04
N ASN A 93 1.12 -7.57 -2.99
CA ASN A 93 1.82 -8.85 -3.04
C ASN A 93 3.00 -8.76 -4.02
N ILE A 94 4.22 -8.77 -3.49
CA ILE A 94 5.45 -8.77 -4.27
C ILE A 94 5.91 -10.22 -4.41
N THR A 95 6.08 -10.69 -5.63
CA THR A 95 6.63 -12.03 -5.89
C THR A 95 8.15 -11.94 -5.84
N LEU A 96 8.80 -12.78 -5.03
CA LEU A 96 10.25 -12.95 -5.02
C LEU A 96 10.64 -14.03 -6.02
N MET A 97 11.78 -13.87 -6.68
CA MET A 97 12.31 -14.83 -7.62
C MET A 97 13.54 -15.50 -7.01
N ASP A 98 13.39 -16.77 -6.67
CA ASP A 98 14.47 -17.62 -6.18
C ASP A 98 15.29 -18.10 -7.39
N ASP A 99 16.55 -17.63 -7.49
CA ASP A 99 17.48 -17.98 -8.55
C ASP A 99 18.69 -18.78 -8.01
N SER A 100 19.63 -19.14 -8.88
CA SER A 100 20.81 -19.93 -8.47
C SER A 100 22.06 -19.10 -8.16
N SER A 101 21.97 -17.79 -8.33
CA SER A 101 23.05 -16.83 -8.16
C SER A 101 23.17 -16.50 -6.68
N TYR A 102 24.39 -16.58 -6.14
CA TYR A 102 24.61 -16.06 -4.80
C TYR A 102 24.79 -14.54 -4.88
N GLU A 103 23.88 -13.83 -4.25
CA GLU A 103 23.89 -12.37 -4.17
C GLU A 103 24.09 -11.90 -2.73
N LEU A 104 24.49 -10.63 -2.57
CA LEU A 104 24.52 -10.01 -1.24
C LEU A 104 23.09 -9.63 -0.82
N LYS A 105 22.95 -9.07 0.37
CA LYS A 105 21.65 -8.57 0.81
C LYS A 105 21.24 -7.37 -0.04
N GLU A 106 20.04 -7.45 -0.61
CA GLU A 106 19.46 -6.39 -1.42
C GLU A 106 18.18 -5.80 -0.82
N VAL A 107 17.74 -4.66 -1.34
CA VAL A 107 16.58 -3.91 -0.83
C VAL A 107 15.62 -3.55 -1.97
N ILE A 108 14.33 -3.80 -1.74
CA ILE A 108 13.22 -3.29 -2.56
C ILE A 108 12.63 -2.06 -1.86
N HIS A 109 12.45 -0.95 -2.58
CA HIS A 109 11.85 0.27 -2.03
C HIS A 109 10.53 0.61 -2.71
N ILE A 110 9.43 0.54 -1.95
CA ILE A 110 8.09 0.84 -2.45
C ILE A 110 7.61 2.19 -1.91
N LYS A 111 6.96 2.96 -2.77
CA LYS A 111 6.31 4.22 -2.42
C LYS A 111 4.91 4.28 -3.01
N LEU A 112 3.97 4.84 -2.25
CA LEU A 112 2.63 5.21 -2.72
C LEU A 112 2.71 6.44 -3.67
#